data_AF-A0A3M2BDP0-F1
#
_entry.id   AF-A0A3M2BDP0-F1
#
_cell.length_a   1.000
_cell.length_b   1.000
_cell.length_c   1.000
_cell.angle_alpha   90.00
_cell.angle_beta   90.00
_cell.angle_gamma   90.00
#
_symmetry.space_group_name_H-M   'P 1'
#
loop_
_entity.id
_entity.type
_entity.pdbx_description
1 polymer ?
#
loop_
_entity_poly.entity_id
_entity_poly.type
_entity_poly.pdbx_seq_one_letter_code
_entity_poly.pdbx_strand_id
1 'polypeptide(L)'
;MRYLAVCGLLAGILGAGVAQPARTPDGTLWAGTTFSLRATATIGDRTVHVSNEANVSVGAVIQWRVIQESSPAQTVSGSEGWFTLLLTNRSNAVDALNLRLKSFESDDATPWRFTMFEQREDGSGFSNGNLVTESTSVFKPGETRRLFVRAHPPGNRNTDGALLNWLGFSQRKPSLFFQREFAVGVETPQGAHTSAATPANHQIIGEPALIQGRLYWLTWDGMLLRLYRTPNPLSANTTFSNNVSLEARISMPAPTHSTVLIGDRWYLLTQSGRLLFFSLSQAQGGTTISAQVVNLPEGVSPNPNLPLIQVDDYLAFADMQNRIWLVHSISHTITQVPSFSAQPVTVLSPLQGNFFAVGRRDGRVDIYWDAVPVLQGLRVPNAANQPIRFIGLYDAVMTVVAGNTLGAYRSDIAKWLWSYTLDSPAVAPPVCDLREGRCYVLTESGLLYGIELWRGALAPLYPQPLFSGVGVSRAALSCVARSDRRVSYLYLQAQRTDGSVRTLFITAANPLNRFVFPTTLTNTPIGTRWLFTETTAQGLAISWVSSGAGSDATRGAFYGFLLR
;
A
#
# COMPACT_ATOMS: atom_id res chain seq x y z
N MET A 1 83.48 20.64 -23.65
CA MET A 1 83.13 20.77 -22.21
C MET A 1 82.12 19.65 -21.92
N ARG A 2 82.39 18.47 -21.32
CA ARG A 2 83.14 18.08 -20.08
C ARG A 2 82.79 19.02 -18.93
N TYR A 3 82.18 18.63 -17.80
CA TYR A 3 82.44 17.52 -16.84
C TYR A 3 81.11 17.10 -16.12
N LEU A 4 80.80 15.84 -15.77
CA LEU A 4 81.24 15.01 -14.59
C LEU A 4 80.98 15.72 -13.23
N ALA A 5 80.28 15.16 -12.23
CA ALA A 5 80.53 13.94 -11.42
C ALA A 5 79.23 13.51 -10.68
N VAL A 6 78.84 12.24 -10.49
CA VAL A 6 79.44 11.06 -9.82
C VAL A 6 79.35 11.08 -8.28
N CYS A 7 78.48 10.18 -7.78
CA CYS A 7 78.55 9.28 -6.61
C CYS A 7 78.94 9.76 -5.21
N GLY A 8 78.11 9.35 -4.24
CA GLY A 8 78.44 9.20 -2.82
C GLY A 8 77.58 8.12 -2.18
N LEU A 9 77.96 6.86 -2.41
CA LEU A 9 77.41 5.65 -1.81
C LEU A 9 78.04 5.49 -0.42
N LEU A 10 77.24 5.38 0.64
CA LEU A 10 77.71 4.92 1.95
C LEU A 10 76.88 3.73 2.40
N ALA A 11 77.49 2.56 2.22
CA ALA A 11 77.07 1.30 2.79
C ALA A 11 77.53 1.20 4.26
N GLY A 12 76.73 0.51 5.08
CA GLY A 12 77.24 -0.33 6.16
C GLY A 12 77.25 0.26 7.56
N ILE A 13 76.10 0.25 8.23
CA ILE A 13 76.04 -0.30 9.59
C ILE A 13 75.11 -1.52 9.52
N LEU A 14 75.72 -2.70 9.70
CA LEU A 14 75.03 -3.95 9.98
C LEU A 14 74.36 -3.82 11.35
N GLY A 15 73.15 -3.27 11.37
CA GLY A 15 72.20 -3.38 12.48
C GLY A 15 71.18 -4.45 12.12
N ALA A 16 70.91 -5.36 13.06
CA ALA A 16 69.95 -6.45 12.95
C ALA A 16 68.73 -6.08 12.10
N GLY A 17 68.32 -6.96 11.18
CA GLY A 17 67.16 -6.75 10.31
C GLY A 17 66.01 -6.14 11.10
N VAL A 18 65.75 -4.85 10.88
CA VAL A 18 64.68 -4.14 11.58
C VAL A 18 63.42 -4.77 11.05
N ALA A 19 62.81 -5.66 11.85
CA ALA A 19 61.50 -6.20 11.56
C ALA A 19 60.62 -4.97 11.28
N GLN A 20 60.14 -4.85 10.03
CA GLN A 20 59.29 -3.73 9.69
C GLN A 20 58.12 -3.75 10.68
N PRO A 21 57.86 -2.64 11.38
CA PRO A 21 56.79 -2.61 12.37
C PRO A 21 55.50 -3.03 11.68
N ALA A 22 54.69 -3.85 12.38
CA ALA A 22 53.43 -4.32 11.81
C ALA A 22 52.60 -3.11 11.36
N ARG A 23 52.25 -3.11 10.08
CA ARG A 23 51.39 -2.11 9.46
C ARG A 23 50.03 -2.71 9.18
N THR A 24 49.01 -1.91 9.34
CA THR A 24 47.65 -2.23 8.89
C THR A 24 47.63 -2.28 7.35
N PRO A 25 46.58 -2.84 6.74
CA PRO A 25 46.45 -2.83 5.29
C PRO A 25 46.44 -1.43 4.64
N ASP A 26 46.09 -0.38 5.40
CA ASP A 26 46.13 1.01 4.93
C ASP A 26 47.49 1.72 5.20
N GLY A 27 48.48 0.99 5.71
CA GLY A 27 49.85 1.48 5.93
C GLY A 27 50.08 2.18 7.28
N THR A 28 49.05 2.33 8.12
CA THR A 28 49.19 2.86 9.48
C THR A 28 49.87 1.85 10.42
N LEU A 29 50.46 2.34 11.50
CA LEU A 29 51.13 1.49 12.49
C LEU A 29 50.10 0.91 13.46
N TRP A 30 50.25 -0.37 13.80
CA TRP A 30 49.37 -1.02 14.77
C TRP A 30 49.49 -0.37 16.15
N ALA A 31 48.35 -0.24 16.83
CA ALA A 31 48.31 0.23 18.21
C ALA A 31 49.14 -0.70 19.13
N GLY A 32 49.87 -0.10 20.06
CA GLY A 32 50.81 -0.81 20.94
C GLY A 32 52.20 -1.06 20.33
N THR A 33 52.42 -0.74 19.05
CA THR A 33 53.78 -0.76 18.48
C THR A 33 54.65 0.26 19.22
N THR A 34 55.78 -0.19 19.76
CA THR A 34 56.72 0.66 20.51
C THR A 34 57.95 0.98 19.68
N PHE A 35 58.41 2.21 19.77
CA PHE A 35 59.65 2.68 19.16
C PHE A 35 60.52 3.39 20.18
N SER A 36 61.81 3.30 19.95
CA SER A 36 62.83 4.05 20.67
C SER A 36 63.18 5.29 19.85
N LEU A 37 62.86 6.48 20.37
CA LEU A 37 63.22 7.75 19.75
C LEU A 37 64.42 8.37 20.47
N ARG A 38 65.36 8.93 19.71
CA ARG A 38 66.47 9.74 20.24
C ARG A 38 66.55 11.02 19.42
N ALA A 39 66.64 12.16 20.11
CA ALA A 39 66.95 13.42 19.47
C ALA A 39 68.46 13.50 19.25
N THR A 40 68.85 13.92 18.05
CA THR A 40 70.26 14.03 17.66
C THR A 40 70.52 15.48 17.26
N ALA A 41 71.48 16.14 17.90
CA ALA A 41 71.91 17.48 17.52
C ALA A 41 73.19 17.37 16.68
N THR A 42 73.19 17.99 15.51
CA THR A 42 74.30 17.98 14.54
C THR A 42 74.79 19.39 14.25
N ILE A 43 76.10 19.54 14.03
CA ILE A 43 76.73 20.75 13.48
C ILE A 43 77.50 20.30 12.23
N GLY A 44 77.07 20.78 11.06
CA GLY A 44 77.51 20.20 9.78
C GLY A 44 77.15 18.71 9.69
N ASP A 45 78.08 17.89 9.20
CA ASP A 45 77.91 16.44 9.10
C ASP A 45 78.26 15.68 10.40
N ARG A 46 78.56 16.40 11.49
CA ARG A 46 78.97 15.79 12.76
C ARG A 46 77.85 15.85 13.78
N THR A 47 77.46 14.68 14.28
CA THR A 47 76.61 14.57 15.49
C THR A 47 77.41 15.05 16.71
N VAL A 48 76.88 16.04 17.41
CA VAL A 48 77.52 16.68 18.57
C VAL A 48 76.87 16.26 19.89
N HIS A 49 75.60 15.87 19.86
CA HIS A 49 74.91 15.34 21.04
C HIS A 49 73.79 14.37 20.63
N VAL A 50 73.55 13.37 21.47
CA VAL A 50 72.43 12.42 21.33
C VAL A 50 71.69 12.41 22.67
N SER A 51 70.37 12.58 22.64
CA SER A 51 69.56 12.48 23.84
C SER A 51 69.53 11.05 24.38
N ASN A 52 69.07 10.91 25.64
CA ASN A 52 68.61 9.63 26.13
C ASN A 52 67.46 9.09 25.27
N GLU A 53 67.26 7.78 25.32
CA GLU A 53 66.20 7.09 24.61
C GLU A 53 64.83 7.37 25.24
N ALA A 54 63.87 7.76 24.41
CA ALA A 54 62.47 7.90 24.78
C ALA A 54 61.67 6.76 24.14
N ASN A 55 61.01 5.96 24.97
CA ASN A 55 60.09 4.92 24.49
C ASN A 55 58.74 5.55 24.16
N VAL A 56 58.30 5.41 22.92
CA VAL A 56 57.01 5.91 22.43
C VAL A 56 56.18 4.75 21.90
N SER A 57 54.91 4.68 22.32
CA SER A 57 53.96 3.68 21.84
C SER A 57 52.90 4.31 20.94
N VAL A 58 52.53 3.62 19.87
CA VAL A 58 51.41 4.01 19.00
C VAL A 58 50.09 3.85 19.75
N GLY A 59 49.34 4.94 19.90
CA GLY A 59 48.00 4.91 20.50
C GLY A 59 46.97 4.21 19.62
N ALA A 60 45.89 3.74 20.24
CA ALA A 60 44.75 3.18 19.52
C ALA A 60 43.87 4.27 18.92
N VAL A 61 43.63 4.17 17.62
CA VAL A 61 42.68 4.97 16.85
C VAL A 61 41.55 4.03 16.41
N ILE A 62 40.38 4.20 17.01
CA ILE A 62 39.22 3.33 16.78
C ILE A 62 38.32 3.94 15.70
N GLN A 63 38.14 3.21 14.60
CA GLN A 63 37.34 3.57 13.44
C GLN A 63 36.66 2.35 12.82
N TRP A 64 35.39 2.51 12.47
CA TRP A 64 34.56 1.45 11.89
C TRP A 64 33.79 1.96 10.69
N ARG A 65 33.51 1.04 9.76
CA ARG A 65 32.57 1.27 8.66
C ARG A 65 31.53 0.16 8.65
N VAL A 66 30.26 0.54 8.57
CA VAL A 66 29.12 -0.37 8.44
C VAL A 66 28.34 0.02 7.18
N ILE A 67 28.24 -0.87 6.21
CA ILE A 67 27.50 -0.66 4.96
C ILE A 67 26.34 -1.64 4.94
N GLN A 68 25.16 -1.18 4.51
CA GLN A 68 24.05 -2.07 4.22
C GLN A 68 24.13 -2.55 2.77
N GLU A 69 24.18 -3.85 2.56
CA GLU A 69 24.23 -4.44 1.21
C GLU A 69 22.84 -4.89 0.72
N SER A 70 21.95 -5.32 1.63
CA SER A 70 20.59 -5.74 1.27
C SER A 70 19.62 -4.55 1.15
N SER A 71 18.44 -4.81 0.55
CA SER A 71 17.31 -3.88 0.68
C SER A 71 16.96 -3.66 2.16
N PRO A 72 16.67 -2.42 2.60
CA PRO A 72 16.22 -2.16 3.98
C PRO A 72 14.82 -2.70 4.24
N ALA A 73 14.02 -2.91 3.20
CA ALA A 73 12.64 -3.35 3.27
C ALA A 73 12.41 -4.58 2.38
N GLN A 74 11.78 -5.62 2.90
CA GLN A 74 11.46 -6.82 2.11
C GLN A 74 10.13 -7.47 2.51
N THR A 75 9.42 -7.99 1.51
CA THR A 75 8.30 -8.93 1.69
C THR A 75 8.84 -10.35 1.55
N VAL A 76 8.63 -11.20 2.55
CA VAL A 76 9.07 -12.60 2.55
C VAL A 76 8.00 -13.46 1.90
N SER A 77 8.33 -14.12 0.79
CA SER A 77 7.43 -15.05 0.09
C SER A 77 7.52 -16.50 0.59
N GLY A 78 8.47 -16.79 1.49
CA GLY A 78 8.75 -18.15 1.99
C GLY A 78 8.79 -18.24 3.51
N SER A 79 9.77 -19.00 4.02
CA SER A 79 9.93 -19.21 5.46
C SER A 79 10.75 -18.13 6.16
N GLU A 80 11.54 -17.32 5.44
CA GLU A 80 12.47 -16.37 6.05
C GLU A 80 12.92 -15.25 5.12
N GLY A 81 13.24 -14.11 5.71
CA GLY A 81 13.90 -12.98 5.07
C GLY A 81 15.32 -12.80 5.59
N TRP A 82 16.18 -12.16 4.79
CA TRP A 82 17.58 -11.95 5.14
C TRP A 82 18.01 -10.51 4.86
N PHE A 83 18.67 -9.88 5.83
CA PHE A 83 19.32 -8.58 5.66
C PHE A 83 20.83 -8.75 5.82
N THR A 84 21.60 -7.94 5.10
CA THR A 84 23.06 -8.06 5.04
C THR A 84 23.73 -6.73 5.34
N LEU A 85 24.65 -6.75 6.31
CA LEU A 85 25.54 -5.66 6.64
C LEU A 85 26.99 -6.07 6.39
N LEU A 86 27.76 -5.21 5.74
CA LEU A 86 29.21 -5.34 5.61
C LEU A 86 29.89 -4.51 6.70
N LEU A 87 30.59 -5.19 7.61
CA LEU A 87 31.33 -4.60 8.71
C LEU A 87 32.80 -4.53 8.34
N THR A 88 33.45 -3.40 8.59
CA THR A 88 34.89 -3.24 8.33
C THR A 88 35.55 -2.50 9.48
N ASN A 89 36.57 -3.12 10.07
CA ASN A 89 37.41 -2.47 11.06
C ASN A 89 38.46 -1.62 10.34
N ARG A 90 38.34 -0.28 10.42
CA ARG A 90 39.31 0.68 9.87
C ARG A 90 40.25 1.23 10.94
N SER A 91 40.20 0.67 12.14
CA SER A 91 41.06 1.05 13.24
C SER A 91 42.49 0.59 12.97
N ASN A 92 43.45 1.19 13.68
CA ASN A 92 44.79 0.62 13.81
C ASN A 92 44.92 -0.40 14.96
N ALA A 93 43.80 -0.75 15.60
CA ALA A 93 43.72 -1.68 16.70
C ALA A 93 42.68 -2.77 16.42
N VAL A 94 42.85 -3.89 17.10
CA VAL A 94 41.89 -4.98 17.11
C VAL A 94 40.65 -4.57 17.92
N ASP A 95 39.46 -4.78 17.36
CA ASP A 95 38.19 -4.38 17.99
C ASP A 95 37.06 -5.34 17.57
N ALA A 96 35.91 -5.25 18.24
CA ALA A 96 34.68 -5.96 17.91
C ALA A 96 33.46 -5.05 18.15
N LEU A 97 32.31 -5.44 17.60
CA LEU A 97 31.06 -4.72 17.83
C LEU A 97 30.15 -5.51 18.79
N ASN A 98 29.71 -4.86 19.87
CA ASN A 98 28.56 -5.30 20.64
C ASN A 98 27.29 -4.99 19.84
N LEU A 99 26.44 -6.00 19.67
CA LEU A 99 25.26 -5.95 18.83
C LEU A 99 24.01 -5.92 19.69
N ARG A 100 23.03 -5.12 19.27
CA ARG A 100 21.69 -5.12 19.86
C ARG A 100 20.65 -5.04 18.74
N LEU A 101 19.64 -5.89 18.85
CA LEU A 101 18.46 -5.85 18.01
C LEU A 101 17.27 -5.41 18.85
N LYS A 102 16.43 -4.54 18.28
CA LYS A 102 15.13 -4.20 18.84
C LYS A 102 14.10 -4.27 17.73
N SER A 103 13.13 -5.19 17.85
CA SER A 103 11.97 -5.22 16.96
C SER A 103 10.84 -4.35 17.52
N PHE A 104 10.05 -3.82 16.61
CA PHE A 104 8.83 -3.07 16.87
C PHE A 104 7.71 -3.67 16.03
N GLU A 105 6.67 -4.12 16.73
CA GLU A 105 5.54 -4.87 16.19
C GLU A 105 4.28 -4.40 16.94
N SER A 106 3.10 -4.68 16.39
CA SER A 106 1.84 -4.37 17.06
C SER A 106 1.62 -5.29 18.27
N ASP A 107 0.96 -4.77 19.30
CA ASP A 107 0.73 -5.51 20.56
C ASP A 107 -0.12 -6.78 20.36
N ASP A 108 -0.97 -6.80 19.33
CA ASP A 108 -1.90 -7.90 18.99
C ASP A 108 -1.27 -8.95 18.02
N ALA A 109 -0.04 -8.71 17.54
CA ALA A 109 0.67 -9.61 16.64
C ALA A 109 1.53 -10.63 17.38
N THR A 110 1.70 -11.81 16.77
CA THR A 110 2.69 -12.77 17.22
C THR A 110 4.09 -12.30 16.79
N PRO A 111 5.08 -12.26 17.70
CA PRO A 111 6.36 -11.64 17.43
C PRO A 111 7.17 -12.40 16.36
N TRP A 112 7.89 -11.65 15.53
CA TRP A 112 8.91 -12.20 14.64
C TRP A 112 10.14 -12.65 15.41
N ARG A 113 10.82 -13.69 14.92
CA ARG A 113 12.10 -14.13 15.48
C ARG A 113 13.24 -13.63 14.61
N PHE A 114 14.21 -12.95 15.22
CA PHE A 114 15.41 -12.47 14.55
C PHE A 114 16.65 -13.18 15.07
N THR A 115 17.53 -13.59 14.17
CA THR A 115 18.83 -14.22 14.51
C THR A 115 19.94 -13.64 13.66
N MET A 116 21.14 -13.49 14.22
CA MET A 116 22.29 -12.91 13.52
C MET A 116 23.35 -13.96 13.24
N PHE A 117 24.00 -13.88 12.08
CA PHE A 117 25.07 -14.77 11.68
C PHE A 117 26.25 -13.98 11.12
N GLU A 118 27.47 -14.32 11.52
CA GLU A 118 28.71 -13.72 11.01
C GLU A 118 29.38 -14.64 9.99
N GLN A 119 29.70 -14.08 8.83
CA GLN A 119 30.52 -14.71 7.81
C GLN A 119 32.00 -14.60 8.22
N ARG A 120 32.56 -15.67 8.82
CA ARG A 120 33.96 -15.68 9.25
C ARG A 120 34.94 -16.18 8.17
N GLU A 121 34.45 -16.99 7.24
CA GLU A 121 35.21 -17.49 6.10
C GLU A 121 34.62 -16.95 4.81
N ASP A 122 35.47 -16.38 3.96
CA ASP A 122 35.05 -15.82 2.66
C ASP A 122 34.35 -16.90 1.82
N GLY A 123 33.16 -16.58 1.32
CA GLY A 123 32.35 -17.48 0.49
C GLY A 123 31.41 -18.40 1.26
N SER A 124 31.44 -18.44 2.59
CA SER A 124 30.39 -19.11 3.37
C SER A 124 29.05 -18.40 3.14
N GLY A 125 28.09 -19.07 2.50
CA GLY A 125 26.75 -18.51 2.26
C GLY A 125 25.97 -18.28 3.55
N PHE A 126 24.80 -17.65 3.44
CA PHE A 126 23.91 -17.31 4.57
C PHE A 126 23.68 -18.46 5.57
N SER A 127 23.58 -19.71 5.08
CA SER A 127 23.32 -20.91 5.88
C SER A 127 24.52 -21.42 6.69
N ASN A 128 25.74 -20.98 6.36
CA ASN A 128 26.99 -21.48 6.93
C ASN A 128 27.69 -20.46 7.83
N GLY A 129 27.04 -19.31 8.09
CA GLY A 129 27.55 -18.30 9.02
C GLY A 129 27.50 -18.78 10.48
N ASN A 130 28.35 -18.21 11.32
CA ASN A 130 28.39 -18.52 12.74
C ASN A 130 27.33 -17.70 13.49
N LEU A 131 26.51 -18.34 14.33
CA LEU A 131 25.50 -17.65 15.14
C LEU A 131 26.15 -16.57 16.03
N VAL A 132 25.55 -15.39 16.05
CA VAL A 132 25.95 -14.26 16.89
C VAL A 132 24.81 -13.85 17.80
N THR A 133 25.08 -13.81 19.11
CA THR A 133 24.09 -13.43 20.12
C THR A 133 24.30 -12.01 20.63
N GLU A 134 25.52 -11.66 21.03
CA GLU A 134 25.81 -10.40 21.73
C GLU A 134 26.91 -9.56 21.08
N SER A 135 27.94 -10.19 20.51
CA SER A 135 29.04 -9.47 19.89
C SER A 135 29.57 -10.21 18.67
N THR A 136 30.06 -9.46 17.70
CA THR A 136 30.83 -10.07 16.62
C THR A 136 32.08 -10.75 17.17
N SER A 137 32.67 -11.69 16.42
CA SER A 137 34.05 -12.03 16.72
C SER A 137 34.98 -10.86 16.41
N VAL A 138 36.24 -11.01 16.81
CA VAL A 138 37.23 -9.95 16.78
C VAL A 138 37.69 -9.67 15.35
N PHE A 139 37.76 -8.39 14.97
CA PHE A 139 38.23 -7.92 13.66
C PHE A 139 39.64 -7.36 13.78
N LYS A 140 40.55 -7.85 12.94
CA LYS A 140 41.85 -7.23 12.74
C LYS A 140 41.72 -5.90 11.98
N PRO A 141 42.67 -4.97 12.14
CA PRO A 141 42.78 -3.79 11.28
C PRO A 141 42.67 -4.14 9.80
N GLY A 142 41.75 -3.47 9.09
CA GLY A 142 41.46 -3.66 7.67
C GLY A 142 40.60 -4.88 7.34
N GLU A 143 40.20 -5.69 8.32
CA GLU A 143 39.35 -6.85 8.11
C GLU A 143 37.91 -6.44 7.80
N THR A 144 37.30 -7.14 6.84
CA THR A 144 35.93 -6.95 6.40
C THR A 144 35.18 -8.28 6.50
N ARG A 145 33.97 -8.27 7.07
CA ARG A 145 33.11 -9.46 7.16
C ARG A 145 31.65 -9.07 7.01
N ARG A 146 30.82 -10.03 6.59
CA ARG A 146 29.37 -9.84 6.53
C ARG A 146 28.70 -10.29 7.83
N LEU A 147 27.71 -9.51 8.24
CA LEU A 147 26.74 -9.85 9.26
C LEU A 147 25.37 -10.02 8.57
N PHE A 148 24.80 -11.19 8.71
CA PHE A 148 23.48 -11.53 8.20
C PHE A 148 22.47 -11.47 9.33
N VAL A 149 21.31 -10.86 9.07
CA VAL A 149 20.18 -10.83 9.99
C VAL A 149 19.04 -11.61 9.37
N ARG A 150 18.71 -12.75 9.95
CA ARG A 150 17.64 -13.64 9.52
C ARG A 150 16.35 -13.26 10.24
N ALA A 151 15.29 -13.03 9.50
CA ALA A 151 13.96 -12.71 9.99
C ALA A 151 13.00 -13.88 9.73
N HIS A 152 12.42 -14.44 10.78
CA HIS A 152 11.42 -15.51 10.72
C HIS A 152 10.03 -15.00 11.08
N PRO A 153 9.05 -15.10 10.17
CA PRO A 153 7.65 -14.82 10.48
C PRO A 153 7.10 -15.85 11.48
N PRO A 154 6.10 -15.47 12.30
CA PRO A 154 5.43 -16.40 13.19
C PRO A 154 4.67 -17.48 12.41
N GLY A 155 4.67 -18.72 12.92
CA GLY A 155 4.10 -19.88 12.23
C GLY A 155 2.58 -19.79 12.00
N ASN A 156 1.85 -19.13 12.90
CA ASN A 156 0.40 -18.88 12.79
C ASN A 156 0.06 -17.77 11.77
N ARG A 157 1.07 -17.05 11.25
CA ARG A 157 0.94 -15.91 10.34
C ARG A 157 0.02 -14.79 10.88
N ASN A 158 -0.18 -14.72 12.20
CA ASN A 158 -0.82 -13.57 12.83
C ASN A 158 0.25 -12.49 13.05
N THR A 159 0.55 -11.73 11.99
CA THR A 159 1.52 -10.65 12.06
C THR A 159 1.11 -9.48 11.18
N ASP A 160 1.53 -8.29 11.58
CA ASP A 160 1.42 -7.03 10.85
C ASP A 160 2.77 -6.65 10.19
N GLY A 161 3.72 -7.59 10.16
CA GLY A 161 5.12 -7.33 9.84
C GLY A 161 5.90 -6.72 11.02
N ALA A 162 7.19 -6.46 10.82
CA ALA A 162 8.07 -5.96 11.87
C ALA A 162 9.03 -4.90 11.35
N LEU A 163 9.31 -3.90 12.19
CA LEU A 163 10.42 -2.98 12.04
C LEU A 163 11.54 -3.42 12.98
N LEU A 164 12.77 -3.45 12.50
CA LEU A 164 13.93 -3.93 13.24
C LEU A 164 15.00 -2.85 13.26
N ASN A 165 15.37 -2.40 14.45
CA ASN A 165 16.50 -1.52 14.67
C ASN A 165 17.70 -2.33 15.11
N TRP A 166 18.72 -2.37 14.26
CA TRP A 166 20.03 -2.92 14.56
C TRP A 166 20.95 -1.82 15.07
N LEU A 167 21.65 -2.12 16.17
CA LEU A 167 22.64 -1.26 16.80
C LEU A 167 23.95 -2.02 16.95
N GLY A 168 25.06 -1.39 16.58
CA GLY A 168 26.42 -1.90 16.78
C GLY A 168 27.28 -0.88 17.52
N PHE A 169 27.89 -1.26 18.64
CA PHE A 169 28.75 -0.41 19.46
C PHE A 169 30.18 -0.95 19.46
N SER A 170 31.18 -0.09 19.22
CA SER A 170 32.58 -0.51 19.38
C SER A 170 32.87 -0.89 20.84
N GLN A 171 33.51 -2.04 21.05
CA GLN A 171 33.93 -2.47 22.40
C GLN A 171 35.04 -1.58 22.94
N ARG A 172 35.97 -1.13 22.09
CA ARG A 172 37.09 -0.26 22.47
C ARG A 172 36.69 1.22 22.63
N LYS A 173 35.62 1.67 21.95
CA LYS A 173 35.11 3.04 22.02
C LYS A 173 33.57 3.03 21.99
N PRO A 174 32.90 2.78 23.14
CA PRO A 174 31.43 2.64 23.19
C PRO A 174 30.63 3.85 22.69
N SER A 175 31.23 5.05 22.67
CA SER A 175 30.62 6.25 22.10
C SER A 175 30.53 6.23 20.57
N LEU A 176 31.27 5.33 19.90
CA LEU A 176 31.16 5.06 18.47
C LEU A 176 30.14 3.94 18.25
N PHE A 177 28.96 4.31 17.74
CA PHE A 177 27.88 3.36 17.45
C PHE A 177 27.27 3.57 16.06
N PHE A 178 26.59 2.55 15.58
CA PHE A 178 25.93 2.50 14.28
C PHE A 178 24.49 2.04 14.45
N GLN A 179 23.56 2.64 13.70
CA GLN A 179 22.15 2.23 13.65
C GLN A 179 21.75 1.90 12.21
N ARG A 180 21.01 0.81 12.03
CA ARG A 180 20.35 0.44 10.76
C ARG A 180 18.92 0.04 11.05
N GLU A 181 18.01 0.44 10.18
CA GLU A 181 16.59 0.13 10.31
C GLU A 181 16.19 -0.77 9.15
N PHE A 182 15.51 -1.86 9.47
CA PHE A 182 14.99 -2.81 8.52
C PHE A 182 13.48 -2.95 8.69
N ALA A 183 12.78 -3.22 7.60
CA ALA A 183 11.36 -3.52 7.59
C ALA A 183 11.13 -4.87 6.92
N VAL A 184 10.32 -5.70 7.54
CA VAL A 184 9.94 -7.00 7.00
C VAL A 184 8.44 -7.19 7.11
N GLY A 185 7.87 -7.83 6.10
CA GLY A 185 6.53 -8.40 6.16
C GLY A 185 6.53 -9.75 5.47
N VAL A 186 5.41 -10.46 5.50
CA VAL A 186 5.25 -11.74 4.82
C VAL A 186 4.11 -11.67 3.82
N GLU A 187 4.28 -12.31 2.67
CA GLU A 187 3.17 -12.61 1.77
C GLU A 187 2.60 -13.98 2.12
N THR A 188 1.36 -14.01 2.61
CA THR A 188 0.69 -15.25 3.07
C THR A 188 -0.49 -15.60 2.16
N PRO A 189 -0.52 -16.77 1.52
CA PRO A 189 -1.69 -17.21 0.77
C PRO A 189 -2.87 -17.45 1.72
N GLN A 190 -4.04 -16.90 1.39
CA GLN A 190 -5.26 -17.06 2.17
C GLN A 190 -6.45 -17.30 1.24
N GLY A 191 -7.12 -18.45 1.42
CA GLY A 191 -8.36 -18.75 0.70
C GLY A 191 -9.53 -17.87 1.15
N ALA A 192 -10.58 -17.81 0.33
CA ALA A 192 -11.86 -17.24 0.75
C ALA A 192 -12.45 -18.11 1.87
N HIS A 193 -12.98 -17.46 2.91
CA HIS A 193 -13.69 -18.14 4.00
C HIS A 193 -15.00 -18.75 3.51
N THR A 194 -15.69 -18.04 2.63
CA THR A 194 -16.90 -18.50 1.97
C THR A 194 -16.97 -17.92 0.56
N SER A 195 -17.65 -18.61 -0.34
CA SER A 195 -17.88 -18.11 -1.70
C SER A 195 -19.23 -18.58 -2.25
N ALA A 196 -19.77 -17.82 -3.19
CA ALA A 196 -20.93 -18.21 -3.98
C ALA A 196 -20.68 -17.84 -5.45
N ALA A 197 -21.16 -18.67 -6.37
CA ALA A 197 -21.24 -18.33 -7.78
C ALA A 197 -22.70 -18.24 -8.19
N THR A 198 -23.03 -17.33 -9.08
CA THR A 198 -24.36 -17.26 -9.71
C THR A 198 -24.63 -18.54 -10.52
N PRO A 199 -25.88 -18.83 -10.91
CA PRO A 199 -26.17 -19.89 -11.88
C PRO A 199 -25.40 -19.69 -13.20
N ALA A 200 -25.24 -20.76 -13.99
CA ALA A 200 -24.63 -20.67 -15.32
C ALA A 200 -25.38 -19.65 -16.19
N ASN A 201 -24.65 -18.87 -17.00
CA ASN A 201 -25.18 -17.77 -17.83
C ASN A 201 -25.70 -16.54 -17.07
N HIS A 202 -25.62 -16.49 -15.73
CA HIS A 202 -26.09 -15.33 -14.96
C HIS A 202 -24.92 -14.44 -14.55
N GLN A 203 -24.91 -13.20 -15.04
CA GLN A 203 -23.95 -12.17 -14.63
C GLN A 203 -24.51 -11.36 -13.46
N ILE A 204 -23.66 -10.89 -12.54
CA ILE A 204 -24.08 -9.93 -11.51
C ILE A 204 -24.21 -8.54 -12.14
N ILE A 205 -25.35 -7.89 -11.89
CA ILE A 205 -25.67 -6.55 -12.38
C ILE A 205 -25.66 -5.56 -11.22
N GLY A 206 -25.03 -4.42 -11.43
CA GLY A 206 -24.98 -3.37 -10.42
C GLY A 206 -24.14 -3.71 -9.20
N GLU A 207 -24.12 -2.79 -8.25
CA GLU A 207 -23.52 -3.05 -6.94
C GLU A 207 -24.49 -3.87 -6.06
N PRO A 208 -24.01 -4.96 -5.43
CA PRO A 208 -24.76 -5.63 -4.38
C PRO A 208 -24.97 -4.72 -3.17
N ALA A 209 -26.07 -4.94 -2.44
CA ALA A 209 -26.41 -4.18 -1.24
C ALA A 209 -26.31 -5.06 0.01
N LEU A 210 -25.77 -4.51 1.10
CA LEU A 210 -25.83 -5.11 2.43
C LEU A 210 -26.93 -4.43 3.24
N ILE A 211 -27.99 -5.18 3.57
CA ILE A 211 -29.12 -4.70 4.37
C ILE A 211 -29.18 -5.55 5.64
N GLN A 212 -28.88 -4.94 6.79
CA GLN A 212 -28.83 -5.65 8.09
C GLN A 212 -27.93 -6.91 8.04
N GLY A 213 -26.75 -6.80 7.42
CA GLY A 213 -25.79 -7.90 7.27
C GLY A 213 -26.17 -8.98 6.24
N ARG A 214 -27.33 -8.86 5.59
CA ARG A 214 -27.75 -9.75 4.49
C ARG A 214 -27.35 -9.15 3.16
N LEU A 215 -26.79 -9.98 2.29
CA LEU A 215 -26.39 -9.56 0.95
C LEU A 215 -27.57 -9.71 0.00
N TYR A 216 -27.87 -8.67 -0.77
CA TYR A 216 -28.83 -8.64 -1.86
C TYR A 216 -28.10 -8.34 -3.16
N TRP A 217 -28.41 -9.07 -4.22
CA TRP A 217 -27.78 -8.84 -5.52
C TRP A 217 -28.70 -9.19 -6.67
N LEU A 218 -28.41 -8.57 -7.80
CA LEU A 218 -29.14 -8.76 -9.04
C LEU A 218 -28.32 -9.58 -10.01
N THR A 219 -28.99 -10.48 -10.74
CA THR A 219 -28.35 -11.20 -11.84
C THR A 219 -29.15 -11.10 -13.13
N TRP A 220 -28.47 -11.09 -14.26
CA TRP A 220 -29.08 -11.07 -15.59
C TRP A 220 -28.57 -12.24 -16.42
N ASP A 221 -29.49 -12.94 -17.09
CA ASP A 221 -29.21 -14.10 -17.94
C ASP A 221 -29.38 -13.84 -19.44
N GLY A 222 -29.56 -12.57 -19.83
CA GLY A 222 -29.90 -12.19 -21.21
C GLY A 222 -31.40 -11.99 -21.44
N MET A 223 -32.27 -12.48 -20.55
CA MET A 223 -33.72 -12.40 -20.70
C MET A 223 -34.42 -11.78 -19.50
N LEU A 224 -34.02 -12.16 -18.28
CA LEU A 224 -34.76 -11.84 -17.08
C LEU A 224 -33.82 -11.51 -15.92
N LEU A 225 -34.10 -10.37 -15.27
CA LEU A 225 -33.37 -9.95 -14.09
C LEU A 225 -33.87 -10.73 -12.88
N ARG A 226 -32.98 -11.25 -12.04
CA ARG A 226 -33.34 -11.98 -10.82
C ARG A 226 -32.73 -11.30 -9.62
N LEU A 227 -33.54 -11.11 -8.59
CA LEU A 227 -33.10 -10.66 -7.28
C LEU A 227 -32.84 -11.88 -6.39
N TYR A 228 -31.66 -11.93 -5.82
CA TYR A 228 -31.29 -12.90 -4.81
C TYR A 228 -30.95 -12.20 -3.51
N ARG A 229 -31.04 -12.95 -2.41
CA ARG A 229 -30.50 -12.53 -1.12
C ARG A 229 -29.90 -13.68 -0.32
N THR A 230 -29.18 -13.35 0.73
CA THR A 230 -28.89 -14.27 1.82
C THR A 230 -30.00 -14.21 2.88
N PRO A 231 -30.73 -15.32 3.17
CA PRO A 231 -31.77 -15.34 4.21
C PRO A 231 -31.26 -14.92 5.59
N ASN A 232 -30.06 -15.36 5.95
CA ASN A 232 -29.38 -15.02 7.19
C ASN A 232 -28.22 -14.05 6.94
N PRO A 233 -27.88 -13.17 7.90
CA PRO A 233 -26.70 -12.33 7.80
C PRO A 233 -25.42 -13.15 7.62
N LEU A 234 -24.51 -12.70 6.77
CA LEU A 234 -23.22 -13.34 6.55
C LEU A 234 -22.24 -12.99 7.67
N SER A 235 -21.48 -13.99 8.14
CA SER A 235 -20.47 -13.82 9.19
C SER A 235 -19.43 -14.94 9.12
N ALA A 236 -18.47 -14.94 10.05
CA ALA A 236 -17.54 -16.04 10.23
C ALA A 236 -18.25 -17.40 10.45
N ASN A 237 -19.45 -17.41 11.04
CA ASN A 237 -20.20 -18.64 11.32
C ASN A 237 -21.32 -18.93 10.32
N THR A 238 -21.76 -17.92 9.56
CA THR A 238 -22.85 -18.05 8.58
C THR A 238 -22.30 -17.83 7.16
N THR A 239 -22.13 -18.93 6.41
CA THR A 239 -21.53 -18.93 5.06
C THR A 239 -22.57 -18.99 3.95
N PHE A 240 -22.14 -18.89 2.69
CA PHE A 240 -23.01 -18.98 1.51
C PHE A 240 -23.60 -20.38 1.26
N SER A 241 -22.98 -21.43 1.79
CA SER A 241 -23.20 -22.84 1.42
C SER A 241 -24.67 -23.31 1.39
N ASN A 242 -25.54 -22.74 2.22
CA ASN A 242 -27.00 -22.94 2.18
C ASN A 242 -27.77 -21.64 2.49
N ASN A 243 -27.19 -20.50 2.14
CA ASN A 243 -27.69 -19.19 2.55
C ASN A 243 -27.93 -18.29 1.33
N VAL A 244 -28.59 -18.83 0.30
CA VAL A 244 -28.95 -18.11 -0.92
C VAL A 244 -30.40 -18.41 -1.25
N SER A 245 -31.18 -17.36 -1.48
CA SER A 245 -32.61 -17.42 -1.83
C SER A 245 -32.89 -16.55 -3.04
N LEU A 246 -33.73 -17.06 -3.96
CA LEU A 246 -34.29 -16.29 -5.07
C LEU A 246 -35.52 -15.54 -4.55
N GLU A 247 -35.48 -14.21 -4.58
CA GLU A 247 -36.56 -13.37 -4.05
C GLU A 247 -37.54 -12.95 -5.15
N ALA A 248 -37.05 -12.61 -6.35
CA ALA A 248 -37.94 -12.23 -7.43
C ALA A 248 -37.32 -12.40 -8.83
N ARG A 249 -38.22 -12.45 -9.80
CA ARG A 249 -38.00 -12.37 -11.24
C ARG A 249 -38.54 -11.03 -11.74
N ILE A 250 -37.70 -10.18 -12.29
CA ILE A 250 -38.05 -8.83 -12.71
C ILE A 250 -38.06 -8.75 -14.23
N SER A 251 -39.24 -8.49 -14.79
CA SER A 251 -39.44 -8.23 -16.22
C SER A 251 -39.01 -6.81 -16.55
N MET A 252 -37.94 -6.69 -17.35
CA MET A 252 -37.41 -5.41 -17.82
C MET A 252 -36.50 -5.58 -19.05
N PRO A 253 -36.28 -4.52 -19.84
CA PRO A 253 -35.24 -4.49 -20.87
C PRO A 253 -33.83 -4.68 -20.28
N ALA A 254 -32.87 -5.01 -21.14
CA ALA A 254 -31.48 -5.26 -20.76
C ALA A 254 -30.90 -4.12 -19.88
N PRO A 255 -30.43 -4.42 -18.65
CA PRO A 255 -29.88 -3.42 -17.74
C PRO A 255 -28.42 -3.07 -18.10
N THR A 256 -27.98 -1.91 -17.63
CA THR A 256 -26.56 -1.57 -17.47
C THR A 256 -26.09 -2.00 -16.08
N HIS A 257 -24.80 -1.82 -15.77
CA HIS A 257 -24.29 -2.01 -14.40
C HIS A 257 -24.56 -0.78 -13.49
N SER A 258 -25.27 0.24 -13.95
CA SER A 258 -25.59 1.43 -13.17
C SER A 258 -26.90 1.23 -12.42
N THR A 259 -26.79 0.98 -11.11
CA THR A 259 -27.94 0.73 -10.23
C THR A 259 -27.73 1.40 -8.88
N VAL A 260 -28.81 1.79 -8.22
CA VAL A 260 -28.76 2.27 -6.84
C VAL A 260 -30.01 1.87 -6.08
N LEU A 261 -29.85 1.49 -4.82
CA LEU A 261 -30.96 1.18 -3.92
C LEU A 261 -31.18 2.37 -2.98
N ILE A 262 -32.38 2.94 -2.98
CA ILE A 262 -32.77 4.06 -2.12
C ILE A 262 -34.06 3.67 -1.39
N GLY A 263 -33.97 3.50 -0.07
CA GLY A 263 -35.06 2.96 0.72
C GLY A 263 -35.52 1.59 0.19
N ASP A 264 -36.81 1.49 -0.19
CA ASP A 264 -37.40 0.28 -0.76
C ASP A 264 -37.20 0.15 -2.28
N ARG A 265 -36.67 1.17 -2.97
CA ARG A 265 -36.67 1.23 -4.43
C ARG A 265 -35.28 0.97 -5.00
N TRP A 266 -35.19 -0.07 -5.83
CA TRP A 266 -33.98 -0.34 -6.60
C TRP A 266 -34.12 0.28 -7.99
N TYR A 267 -33.31 1.30 -8.25
CA TYR A 267 -33.24 1.99 -9.54
C TYR A 267 -32.20 1.34 -10.44
N LEU A 268 -32.52 1.23 -11.73
CA LEU A 268 -31.67 0.63 -12.75
C LEU A 268 -31.74 1.45 -14.04
N LEU A 269 -30.59 1.65 -14.66
CA LEU A 269 -30.50 2.20 -16.00
C LEU A 269 -30.44 1.08 -17.05
N THR A 270 -31.26 1.16 -18.09
CA THR A 270 -31.26 0.21 -19.20
C THR A 270 -30.27 0.64 -20.30
N GLN A 271 -29.84 -0.32 -21.13
CA GLN A 271 -28.98 -0.02 -22.28
C GLN A 271 -29.64 0.92 -23.30
N SER A 272 -30.97 0.96 -23.33
CA SER A 272 -31.76 1.90 -24.15
C SER A 272 -31.89 3.31 -23.56
N GLY A 273 -31.20 3.62 -22.45
CA GLY A 273 -31.26 4.94 -21.80
C GLY A 273 -32.52 5.19 -20.97
N ARG A 274 -33.31 4.16 -20.63
CA ARG A 274 -34.48 4.29 -19.75
C ARG A 274 -34.10 4.04 -18.30
N LEU A 275 -34.60 4.89 -17.41
CA LEU A 275 -34.50 4.73 -15.96
C LEU A 275 -35.73 3.98 -15.44
N LEU A 276 -35.50 2.84 -14.80
CA LEU A 276 -36.53 1.98 -14.25
C LEU A 276 -36.32 1.77 -12.75
N PHE A 277 -37.36 1.35 -12.03
CA PHE A 277 -37.25 0.91 -10.66
C PHE A 277 -38.21 -0.24 -10.33
N PHE A 278 -37.92 -0.98 -9.26
CA PHE A 278 -38.87 -1.88 -8.63
C PHE A 278 -38.76 -1.79 -7.10
N SER A 279 -39.80 -2.22 -6.39
CA SER A 279 -39.85 -2.21 -4.92
C SER A 279 -39.37 -3.54 -4.33
N LEU A 280 -38.45 -3.48 -3.37
CA LEU A 280 -37.98 -4.65 -2.61
C LEU A 280 -39.11 -5.32 -1.82
N SER A 281 -40.03 -4.53 -1.27
CA SER A 281 -41.23 -5.01 -0.56
C SER A 281 -42.12 -5.93 -1.38
N GLN A 282 -42.10 -5.79 -2.72
CA GLN A 282 -42.86 -6.63 -3.66
C GLN A 282 -42.09 -7.89 -4.11
N ALA A 283 -40.78 -7.94 -3.83
CA ALA A 283 -39.89 -9.00 -4.26
C ALA A 283 -39.74 -10.06 -3.16
N GLN A 284 -40.63 -11.06 -3.16
CA GLN A 284 -40.64 -12.12 -2.15
C GLN A 284 -40.97 -13.47 -2.76
N GLY A 285 -40.30 -14.53 -2.28
CA GLY A 285 -40.68 -15.92 -2.58
C GLY A 285 -40.59 -16.31 -4.07
N GLY A 286 -39.75 -15.62 -4.85
CA GLY A 286 -39.56 -15.87 -6.27
C GLY A 286 -40.68 -15.33 -7.16
N THR A 287 -41.45 -14.34 -6.68
CA THR A 287 -42.51 -13.67 -7.46
C THR A 287 -41.98 -13.09 -8.77
N THR A 288 -42.86 -12.99 -9.77
CA THR A 288 -42.56 -12.25 -11.00
C THR A 288 -43.16 -10.85 -10.88
N ILE A 289 -42.32 -9.82 -10.98
CA ILE A 289 -42.71 -8.41 -10.93
C ILE A 289 -42.22 -7.69 -12.20
N SER A 290 -42.88 -6.59 -12.55
CA SER A 290 -42.46 -5.75 -13.68
C SER A 290 -41.80 -4.47 -13.16
N ALA A 291 -40.66 -4.09 -13.74
CA ALA A 291 -40.04 -2.81 -13.41
C ALA A 291 -40.91 -1.65 -13.92
N GLN A 292 -41.01 -0.58 -13.14
CA GLN A 292 -41.75 0.63 -13.45
C GLN A 292 -40.84 1.67 -14.09
N VAL A 293 -41.35 2.42 -15.05
CA VAL A 293 -40.62 3.51 -15.71
C VAL A 293 -40.65 4.75 -14.84
N VAL A 294 -39.49 5.41 -14.67
CA VAL A 294 -39.46 6.77 -14.13
C VAL A 294 -39.84 7.73 -15.26
N ASN A 295 -40.94 8.47 -15.07
CA ASN A 295 -41.43 9.43 -16.05
C ASN A 295 -40.55 10.68 -16.08
N LEU A 296 -39.45 10.60 -16.82
CA LEU A 296 -38.52 11.72 -17.01
C LEU A 296 -39.13 12.79 -17.95
N PRO A 297 -38.76 14.07 -17.79
CA PRO A 297 -39.16 15.13 -18.71
C PRO A 297 -38.73 14.82 -20.16
N GLU A 298 -39.45 15.38 -21.12
CA GLU A 298 -39.15 15.18 -22.54
C GLU A 298 -37.71 15.61 -22.89
N GLY A 299 -37.01 14.78 -23.67
CA GLY A 299 -35.61 15.02 -24.03
C GLY A 299 -34.59 14.75 -22.93
N VAL A 300 -34.98 14.17 -21.79
CA VAL A 300 -34.07 13.74 -20.73
C VAL A 300 -33.79 12.24 -20.85
N SER A 301 -32.52 11.88 -21.04
CA SER A 301 -32.06 10.50 -21.08
C SER A 301 -30.76 10.37 -20.29
N PRO A 302 -30.73 9.59 -19.19
CA PRO A 302 -29.51 9.37 -18.41
C PRO A 302 -28.34 8.89 -19.29
N ASN A 303 -27.14 9.35 -18.96
CA ASN A 303 -25.92 8.92 -19.63
C ASN A 303 -25.46 7.56 -19.08
N PRO A 304 -25.40 6.50 -19.90
CA PRO A 304 -25.02 5.16 -19.43
C PRO A 304 -23.56 5.02 -19.00
N ASN A 305 -22.71 5.99 -19.33
CA ASN A 305 -21.29 6.00 -18.93
C ASN A 305 -21.05 6.67 -17.57
N LEU A 306 -22.08 7.23 -16.95
CA LEU A 306 -22.00 7.87 -15.63
C LEU A 306 -22.85 7.09 -14.61
N PRO A 307 -22.41 7.03 -13.34
CA PRO A 307 -23.13 6.27 -12.32
C PRO A 307 -24.44 6.98 -11.94
N LEU A 308 -25.44 6.17 -11.60
CA LEU A 308 -26.54 6.60 -10.73
C LEU A 308 -26.00 6.69 -9.30
N ILE A 309 -26.31 7.77 -8.58
CA ILE A 309 -25.89 7.92 -7.19
C ILE A 309 -27.09 8.21 -6.27
N GLN A 310 -26.94 7.84 -5.00
CA GLN A 310 -27.87 8.22 -3.95
C GLN A 310 -27.40 9.53 -3.30
N VAL A 311 -28.31 10.49 -3.18
CA VAL A 311 -28.14 11.75 -2.45
C VAL A 311 -29.28 11.82 -1.45
N ASP A 312 -29.04 11.28 -0.24
CA ASP A 312 -30.08 11.07 0.76
C ASP A 312 -31.30 10.30 0.20
N ASP A 313 -32.49 10.93 0.19
CA ASP A 313 -33.72 10.37 -0.38
C ASP A 313 -33.87 10.61 -1.90
N TYR A 314 -32.87 11.18 -2.57
CA TYR A 314 -32.89 11.45 -4.01
C TYR A 314 -31.97 10.50 -4.79
N LEU A 315 -32.46 10.08 -5.95
CA LEU A 315 -31.63 9.56 -7.02
C LEU A 315 -31.04 10.73 -7.81
N ALA A 316 -29.72 10.78 -7.97
CA ALA A 316 -29.06 11.73 -8.86
C ALA A 316 -28.43 11.04 -10.07
N PHE A 317 -28.52 11.69 -11.24
CA PHE A 317 -27.84 11.24 -12.46
C PHE A 317 -27.52 12.42 -13.39
N ALA A 318 -26.57 12.21 -14.29
CA ALA A 318 -26.30 13.11 -15.41
C ALA A 318 -26.92 12.56 -16.70
N ASP A 319 -27.52 13.42 -17.51
CA ASP A 319 -28.07 13.05 -18.81
C ASP A 319 -27.04 13.17 -19.95
N MET A 320 -27.43 12.75 -21.16
CA MET A 320 -26.56 12.83 -22.34
C MET A 320 -26.20 14.26 -22.76
N GLN A 321 -26.91 15.28 -22.25
CA GLN A 321 -26.61 16.69 -22.47
C GLN A 321 -25.78 17.30 -21.32
N ASN A 322 -25.24 16.48 -20.40
CA ASN A 322 -24.49 16.89 -19.22
C ASN A 322 -25.30 17.73 -18.21
N ARG A 323 -26.62 17.66 -18.24
CA ARG A 323 -27.49 18.23 -17.19
C ARG A 323 -27.61 17.23 -16.06
N ILE A 324 -27.71 17.73 -14.83
CA ILE A 324 -27.85 16.90 -13.64
C ILE A 324 -29.29 16.97 -13.16
N TRP A 325 -29.82 15.83 -12.79
CA TRP A 325 -31.20 15.65 -12.38
C TRP A 325 -31.27 14.93 -11.04
N LEU A 326 -32.17 15.39 -10.17
CA LEU A 326 -32.54 14.75 -8.92
C LEU A 326 -33.96 14.22 -9.04
N VAL A 327 -34.20 12.99 -8.62
CA VAL A 327 -35.52 12.35 -8.56
C VAL A 327 -35.77 11.95 -7.12
N HIS A 328 -36.74 12.58 -6.47
CA HIS A 328 -37.10 12.24 -5.10
C HIS A 328 -37.71 10.83 -5.04
N SER A 329 -37.18 9.98 -4.17
CA SER A 329 -37.52 8.56 -4.14
C SER A 329 -38.93 8.26 -3.68
N ILE A 330 -39.66 9.20 -3.06
CA ILE A 330 -41.04 8.98 -2.59
C ILE A 330 -42.02 9.81 -3.41
N SER A 331 -41.84 11.13 -3.46
CA SER A 331 -42.76 12.05 -4.15
C SER A 331 -42.65 12.01 -5.68
N HIS A 332 -41.60 11.38 -6.23
CA HIS A 332 -41.27 11.39 -7.64
C HIS A 332 -41.05 12.79 -8.23
N THR A 333 -40.81 13.79 -7.38
CA THR A 333 -40.46 15.13 -7.83
C THR A 333 -39.12 15.08 -8.57
N ILE A 334 -39.10 15.63 -9.78
CA ILE A 334 -37.91 15.68 -10.63
C ILE A 334 -37.43 17.12 -10.70
N THR A 335 -36.19 17.35 -10.29
CA THR A 335 -35.57 18.67 -10.22
C THR A 335 -34.32 18.69 -11.06
N GLN A 336 -34.22 19.64 -11.99
CA GLN A 336 -32.96 19.91 -12.67
C GLN A 336 -32.05 20.73 -11.76
N VAL A 337 -30.81 20.28 -11.60
CA VAL A 337 -29.79 21.02 -10.85
C VAL A 337 -29.24 22.14 -11.73
N PRO A 338 -29.11 23.39 -11.22
CA PRO A 338 -28.50 24.49 -11.95
C PRO A 338 -27.06 24.15 -12.38
N SER A 339 -26.78 24.32 -13.67
CA SER A 339 -25.43 24.12 -14.21
C SER A 339 -24.60 25.40 -14.12
N PHE A 340 -23.32 25.26 -13.76
CA PHE A 340 -22.32 26.34 -13.81
C PHE A 340 -21.40 26.25 -15.02
N SER A 341 -21.56 25.22 -15.86
CA SER A 341 -20.67 25.00 -16.99
C SER A 341 -21.29 24.12 -18.06
N ALA A 342 -20.94 24.39 -19.32
CA ALA A 342 -21.20 23.49 -20.44
C ALA A 342 -20.17 22.35 -20.56
N GLN A 343 -19.16 22.31 -19.67
CA GLN A 343 -18.13 21.28 -19.72
C GLN A 343 -18.70 19.90 -19.34
N PRO A 344 -18.32 18.82 -20.06
CA PRO A 344 -18.84 17.48 -19.76
C PRO A 344 -18.56 17.02 -18.34
N VAL A 345 -19.55 16.33 -17.75
CA VAL A 345 -19.41 15.66 -16.47
C VAL A 345 -18.59 14.39 -16.67
N THR A 346 -17.54 14.21 -15.87
CA THR A 346 -16.72 12.98 -15.87
C THR A 346 -16.95 12.12 -14.63
N VAL A 347 -17.42 12.73 -13.53
CA VAL A 347 -17.65 12.04 -12.25
C VAL A 347 -18.88 12.63 -11.57
N LEU A 348 -19.69 11.76 -11.00
CA LEU A 348 -20.75 12.11 -10.06
C LEU A 348 -20.52 11.29 -8.79
N SER A 349 -20.33 11.96 -7.65
CA SER A 349 -19.98 11.29 -6.39
C SER A 349 -20.88 11.73 -5.24
N PRO A 350 -21.51 10.80 -4.50
CA PRO A 350 -22.13 11.14 -3.23
C PRO A 350 -21.04 11.55 -2.23
N LEU A 351 -21.36 12.48 -1.33
CA LEU A 351 -20.48 12.87 -0.24
C LEU A 351 -21.07 12.42 1.10
N GLN A 352 -21.96 13.21 1.71
CA GLN A 352 -22.66 12.87 2.95
C GLN A 352 -24.06 13.49 2.96
N GLY A 353 -25.07 12.71 3.34
CA GLY A 353 -26.47 13.16 3.33
C GLY A 353 -26.85 13.72 1.96
N ASN A 354 -27.34 14.95 1.95
CA ASN A 354 -27.82 15.66 0.76
C ASN A 354 -26.69 16.27 -0.10
N PHE A 355 -25.42 16.06 0.27
CA PHE A 355 -24.29 16.60 -0.50
C PHE A 355 -23.80 15.64 -1.57
N PHE A 356 -23.53 16.18 -2.75
CA PHE A 356 -22.82 15.47 -3.82
C PHE A 356 -21.88 16.40 -4.58
N ALA A 357 -20.91 15.79 -5.24
CA ALA A 357 -19.92 16.48 -6.05
C ALA A 357 -20.00 16.07 -7.52
N VAL A 358 -19.68 17.04 -8.37
CA VAL A 358 -19.64 16.93 -9.82
C VAL A 358 -18.23 17.22 -10.29
N GLY A 359 -17.57 16.20 -10.84
CA GLY A 359 -16.28 16.34 -11.48
C GLY A 359 -16.43 16.60 -12.97
N ARG A 360 -15.66 17.54 -13.50
CA ARG A 360 -15.73 17.96 -14.90
C ARG A 360 -14.48 17.61 -15.71
N ARG A 361 -14.65 17.57 -17.03
CA ARG A 361 -13.58 17.29 -17.99
C ARG A 361 -12.48 18.35 -18.01
N ASP A 362 -12.80 19.60 -17.65
CA ASP A 362 -11.85 20.71 -17.57
C ASP A 362 -11.06 20.77 -16.25
N GLY A 363 -11.20 19.76 -15.38
CA GLY A 363 -10.49 19.65 -14.11
C GLY A 363 -11.07 20.47 -12.97
N ARG A 364 -12.34 20.87 -13.07
CA ARG A 364 -13.06 21.57 -12.01
C ARG A 364 -14.06 20.65 -11.29
N VAL A 365 -14.30 20.98 -10.03
CA VAL A 365 -15.28 20.33 -9.15
C VAL A 365 -16.30 21.35 -8.69
N ASP A 366 -17.58 20.97 -8.75
CA ASP A 366 -18.70 21.71 -8.18
C ASP A 366 -19.36 20.82 -7.10
N ILE A 367 -19.79 21.41 -5.98
CA ILE A 367 -20.45 20.74 -4.85
C ILE A 367 -21.83 21.34 -4.66
N TYR A 368 -22.80 20.47 -4.44
CA TYR A 368 -24.20 20.79 -4.27
C TYR A 368 -24.75 20.22 -2.96
N TRP A 369 -25.71 20.93 -2.39
CA TRP A 369 -26.60 20.46 -1.35
C TRP A 369 -28.01 20.40 -1.96
N ASP A 370 -28.54 19.19 -2.16
CA ASP A 370 -29.69 18.97 -3.04
C ASP A 370 -29.50 19.67 -4.39
N ALA A 371 -30.45 20.50 -4.85
CA ALA A 371 -30.31 21.25 -6.09
C ALA A 371 -29.57 22.60 -5.92
N VAL A 372 -29.04 22.92 -4.74
CA VAL A 372 -28.44 24.22 -4.44
C VAL A 372 -26.91 24.14 -4.50
N PRO A 373 -26.22 25.00 -5.28
CA PRO A 373 -24.76 25.04 -5.26
C PRO A 373 -24.21 25.52 -3.92
N VAL A 374 -23.15 24.88 -3.46
CA VAL A 374 -22.42 25.27 -2.24
C VAL A 374 -20.98 25.68 -2.56
N LEU A 375 -20.32 25.00 -3.49
CA LEU A 375 -18.97 25.34 -3.94
C LEU A 375 -18.86 25.13 -5.44
N GLN A 376 -18.16 26.02 -6.14
CA GLN A 376 -18.07 25.96 -7.61
C GLN A 376 -16.64 26.19 -8.08
N GLY A 377 -16.29 25.48 -9.15
CA GLY A 377 -15.08 25.68 -9.90
C GLY A 377 -13.80 25.33 -9.14
N LEU A 378 -13.90 24.54 -8.06
CA LEU A 378 -12.77 24.10 -7.25
C LEU A 378 -11.80 23.31 -8.13
N ARG A 379 -10.50 23.57 -7.99
CA ARG A 379 -9.47 22.94 -8.82
C ARG A 379 -8.31 22.46 -7.96
N VAL A 380 -7.87 21.22 -8.21
CA VAL A 380 -6.69 20.65 -7.57
C VAL A 380 -5.46 21.46 -7.98
N PRO A 381 -4.65 21.97 -7.03
CA PRO A 381 -3.41 22.67 -7.35
C PRO A 381 -2.50 21.78 -8.21
N ASN A 382 -1.82 22.38 -9.18
CA ASN A 382 -0.87 21.71 -10.09
C ASN A 382 -1.46 20.62 -11.02
N ALA A 383 -2.78 20.38 -11.01
CA ALA A 383 -3.41 19.40 -11.90
C ALA A 383 -3.70 19.92 -13.33
N ALA A 384 -3.42 21.20 -13.61
CA ALA A 384 -3.79 21.86 -14.87
C ALA A 384 -5.27 21.59 -15.23
N ASN A 385 -5.59 21.37 -16.52
CA ASN A 385 -6.94 21.05 -17.03
C ASN A 385 -7.19 19.53 -17.11
N GLN A 386 -6.50 18.71 -16.32
CA GLN A 386 -6.72 17.26 -16.34
C GLN A 386 -8.13 16.93 -15.84
N PRO A 387 -8.85 15.98 -16.48
CA PRO A 387 -10.21 15.64 -16.11
C PRO A 387 -10.28 15.05 -14.69
N ILE A 388 -11.34 15.38 -13.96
CA ILE A 388 -11.61 14.76 -12.66
C ILE A 388 -11.91 13.27 -12.86
N ARG A 389 -11.28 12.42 -12.04
CA ARG A 389 -11.43 10.96 -12.05
C ARG A 389 -12.15 10.42 -10.82
N PHE A 390 -11.86 10.97 -9.65
CA PHE A 390 -12.48 10.53 -8.39
C PHE A 390 -12.64 11.70 -7.43
N ILE A 391 -13.70 11.65 -6.63
CA ILE A 391 -13.96 12.56 -5.53
C ILE A 391 -14.44 11.69 -4.36
N GLY A 392 -14.00 12.01 -3.14
CA GLY A 392 -14.46 11.31 -1.94
C GLY A 392 -14.37 12.23 -0.73
N LEU A 393 -15.26 12.05 0.25
CA LEU A 393 -15.27 12.80 1.50
C LEU A 393 -14.98 11.87 2.68
N TYR A 394 -14.04 12.27 3.52
CA TYR A 394 -13.60 11.56 4.71
C TYR A 394 -13.62 12.53 5.89
N ASP A 395 -14.71 12.50 6.65
CA ASP A 395 -15.01 13.51 7.67
C ASP A 395 -15.01 14.92 7.05
N ALA A 396 -14.16 15.85 7.49
CA ALA A 396 -14.06 17.20 6.91
C ALA A 396 -13.09 17.30 5.71
N VAL A 397 -12.46 16.19 5.29
CA VAL A 397 -11.45 16.20 4.23
C VAL A 397 -11.98 15.55 2.97
N MET A 398 -12.06 16.33 1.89
CA MET A 398 -12.39 15.85 0.56
C MET A 398 -11.12 15.53 -0.23
N THR A 399 -11.00 14.31 -0.71
CA THR A 399 -9.96 13.91 -1.66
C THR A 399 -10.46 14.08 -3.09
N VAL A 400 -9.65 14.68 -3.97
CA VAL A 400 -9.98 14.87 -5.38
C VAL A 400 -8.82 14.39 -6.24
N VAL A 401 -9.11 13.54 -7.22
CA VAL A 401 -8.15 13.09 -8.23
C VAL A 401 -8.48 13.73 -9.57
N ALA A 402 -7.53 14.48 -10.11
CA ALA A 402 -7.58 15.07 -11.44
C ALA A 402 -6.44 14.49 -12.27
N GLY A 403 -6.75 13.66 -13.28
CA GLY A 403 -5.76 12.87 -14.02
C GLY A 403 -4.84 12.06 -13.11
N ASN A 404 -3.56 12.44 -13.01
CA ASN A 404 -2.58 11.81 -12.11
C ASN A 404 -2.23 12.66 -10.88
N THR A 405 -2.97 13.72 -10.59
CA THR A 405 -2.75 14.56 -9.40
C THR A 405 -3.86 14.32 -8.37
N LEU A 406 -3.46 13.95 -7.16
CA LEU A 406 -4.32 13.83 -5.99
C LEU A 406 -4.22 15.11 -5.15
N GLY A 407 -5.35 15.63 -4.67
CA GLY A 407 -5.36 16.70 -3.67
C GLY A 407 -6.25 16.36 -2.48
N ALA A 408 -5.91 16.92 -1.32
CA ALA A 408 -6.75 16.91 -0.13
C ALA A 408 -7.23 18.33 0.18
N TYR A 409 -8.54 18.50 0.21
CA TYR A 409 -9.22 19.76 0.47
C TYR A 409 -9.99 19.67 1.79
N ARG A 410 -9.77 20.61 2.69
CA ARG A 410 -10.50 20.70 3.96
C ARG A 410 -11.70 21.62 3.78
N SER A 411 -12.90 21.06 3.86
CA SER A 411 -14.14 21.76 3.49
C SER A 411 -14.57 22.80 4.52
N ASP A 412 -14.33 22.56 5.81
CA ASP A 412 -14.68 23.45 6.93
C ASP A 412 -13.96 24.81 6.90
N ILE A 413 -12.70 24.83 6.46
CA ILE A 413 -11.87 26.03 6.33
C ILE A 413 -11.61 26.43 4.88
N ALA A 414 -12.29 25.78 3.93
CA ALA A 414 -12.23 26.00 2.50
C ALA A 414 -10.81 26.05 1.90
N LYS A 415 -9.91 25.14 2.30
CA LYS A 415 -8.49 25.20 1.95
C LYS A 415 -7.93 23.88 1.43
N TRP A 416 -7.12 23.94 0.37
CA TRP A 416 -6.25 22.82 -0.03
C TRP A 416 -5.15 22.62 1.01
N LEU A 417 -5.10 21.44 1.61
CA LEU A 417 -4.04 21.05 2.53
C LEU A 417 -2.75 20.77 1.76
N TRP A 418 -2.87 20.02 0.65
CA TRP A 418 -1.76 19.64 -0.23
C TRP A 418 -2.28 19.10 -1.56
N SER A 419 -1.37 19.00 -2.53
CA SER A 419 -1.52 18.29 -3.80
C SER A 419 -0.29 17.42 -4.03
N TYR A 420 -0.47 16.22 -4.58
CA TYR A 420 0.60 15.27 -4.86
C TYR A 420 0.43 14.71 -6.28
N THR A 421 1.49 14.76 -7.08
CA THR A 421 1.50 14.21 -8.44
C THR A 421 1.97 12.75 -8.39
N LEU A 422 1.11 11.83 -8.83
CA LEU A 422 1.36 10.40 -8.91
C LEU A 422 2.14 10.06 -10.19
N ASP A 423 2.77 8.89 -10.21
CA ASP A 423 3.51 8.40 -11.38
C ASP A 423 2.59 8.12 -12.59
N SER A 424 1.36 7.71 -12.33
CA SER A 424 0.31 7.44 -13.32
C SER A 424 -1.07 7.69 -12.71
N PRO A 425 -2.14 7.78 -13.53
CA PRO A 425 -3.49 8.01 -13.01
C PRO A 425 -3.93 6.95 -12.00
N ALA A 426 -4.82 7.35 -11.08
CA ALA A 426 -5.45 6.40 -10.16
C ALA A 426 -6.44 5.48 -10.89
N VAL A 427 -6.55 4.23 -10.42
CA VAL A 427 -7.46 3.19 -10.96
C VAL A 427 -8.67 2.90 -10.07
N ALA A 428 -8.75 3.55 -8.92
CA ALA A 428 -9.83 3.45 -7.96
C ALA A 428 -9.95 4.77 -7.17
N PRO A 429 -11.12 5.06 -6.57
CA PRO A 429 -11.24 6.14 -5.60
C PRO A 429 -10.21 5.97 -4.47
N PRO A 430 -9.48 7.04 -4.09
CA PRO A 430 -8.59 7.00 -2.93
C PRO A 430 -9.39 6.67 -1.67
N VAL A 431 -8.80 5.93 -0.73
CA VAL A 431 -9.42 5.61 0.56
C VAL A 431 -8.62 6.19 1.71
N CYS A 432 -9.27 6.79 2.69
CA CYS A 432 -8.59 7.35 3.86
C CYS A 432 -8.86 6.54 5.13
N ASP A 433 -7.80 6.34 5.90
CA ASP A 433 -7.87 5.90 7.29
C ASP A 433 -7.71 7.12 8.20
N LEU A 434 -8.78 7.51 8.88
CA LEU A 434 -8.75 8.63 9.83
C LEU A 434 -8.01 8.27 11.13
N ARG A 435 -7.86 6.99 11.46
CA ARG A 435 -7.16 6.52 12.67
C ARG A 435 -5.66 6.64 12.52
N GLU A 436 -5.13 6.21 11.37
CA GLU A 436 -3.71 6.40 11.02
C GLU A 436 -3.42 7.77 10.38
N GLY A 437 -4.46 8.50 9.95
CA GLY A 437 -4.33 9.81 9.31
C GLY A 437 -3.70 9.73 7.92
N ARG A 438 -4.08 8.73 7.11
CA ARG A 438 -3.45 8.42 5.82
C ARG A 438 -4.48 8.23 4.72
N CYS A 439 -4.11 8.59 3.50
CA CYS A 439 -4.85 8.37 2.27
C CYS A 439 -4.08 7.40 1.37
N TYR A 440 -4.77 6.39 0.85
CA TYR A 440 -4.21 5.33 0.03
C TYR A 440 -4.77 5.40 -1.38
N VAL A 441 -3.89 5.30 -2.37
CA VAL A 441 -4.26 5.35 -3.78
C VAL A 441 -3.42 4.35 -4.58
N LEU A 442 -4.10 3.59 -5.45
CA LEU A 442 -3.46 2.66 -6.39
C LEU A 442 -3.44 3.29 -7.79
N THR A 443 -2.30 3.21 -8.46
CA THR A 443 -2.09 3.78 -9.80
C THR A 443 -2.12 2.72 -10.90
N GLU A 444 -2.29 3.17 -12.15
CA GLU A 444 -2.30 2.32 -13.36
C GLU A 444 -1.00 1.50 -13.52
N SER A 445 0.13 2.00 -13.00
CA SER A 445 1.42 1.28 -13.01
C SER A 445 1.52 0.16 -11.97
N GLY A 446 0.58 0.07 -11.03
CA GLY A 446 0.60 -0.92 -9.95
C GLY A 446 1.31 -0.49 -8.67
N LEU A 447 1.61 0.81 -8.52
CA LEU A 447 2.13 1.39 -7.28
C LEU A 447 0.98 1.74 -6.33
N LEU A 448 1.03 1.22 -5.10
CA LEU A 448 0.20 1.69 -4.00
C LEU A 448 0.93 2.80 -3.27
N TYR A 449 0.31 3.96 -3.17
CA TYR A 449 0.77 5.09 -2.36
C TYR A 449 0.03 5.11 -1.03
N GLY A 450 0.72 5.54 0.01
CA GLY A 450 0.18 5.95 1.29
C GLY A 450 0.70 7.35 1.58
N ILE A 451 -0.20 8.32 1.70
CA ILE A 451 0.11 9.75 1.86
C ILE A 451 -0.53 10.23 3.16
N GLU A 452 0.22 10.93 4.00
CA GLU A 452 -0.32 11.53 5.22
C GLU A 452 -1.43 12.54 4.87
N LEU A 453 -2.64 12.29 5.38
CA LEU A 453 -3.85 13.01 5.02
C LEU A 453 -3.77 14.52 5.31
N TRP A 454 -3.00 14.91 6.33
CA TRP A 454 -2.91 16.29 6.78
C TRP A 454 -1.71 17.06 6.20
N ARG A 455 -0.66 16.35 5.79
CA ARG A 455 0.63 16.95 5.39
C ARG A 455 1.00 16.72 3.93
N GLY A 456 0.45 15.70 3.28
CA GLY A 456 0.78 15.34 1.91
C GLY A 456 2.15 14.68 1.75
N ALA A 457 2.79 14.29 2.86
CA ALA A 457 4.04 13.55 2.85
C ALA A 457 3.80 12.06 2.56
N LEU A 458 4.72 11.41 1.85
CA LEU A 458 4.69 9.96 1.71
C LEU A 458 4.86 9.30 3.08
N ALA A 459 3.98 8.35 3.39
CA ALA A 459 4.11 7.51 4.56
C ALA A 459 5.34 6.59 4.43
N PRO A 460 5.96 6.18 5.56
CA PRO A 460 7.07 5.23 5.53
C PRO A 460 6.73 3.97 4.75
N LEU A 461 7.71 3.43 4.02
CA LEU A 461 7.56 2.27 3.15
C LEU A 461 6.65 2.50 1.93
N TYR A 462 6.14 3.70 1.64
CA TYR A 462 5.40 3.99 0.42
C TYR A 462 6.21 4.86 -0.57
N PRO A 463 5.95 4.78 -1.89
CA PRO A 463 5.02 3.86 -2.55
C PRO A 463 5.52 2.41 -2.56
N GLN A 464 4.60 1.46 -2.60
CA GLN A 464 4.90 0.03 -2.73
C GLN A 464 4.51 -0.50 -4.11
N PRO A 465 5.42 -1.21 -4.81
CA PRO A 465 5.06 -1.95 -6.01
C PRO A 465 4.27 -3.20 -5.64
N LEU A 466 2.95 -3.17 -5.87
CA LEU A 466 2.08 -4.32 -5.64
C LEU A 466 1.95 -5.18 -6.90
N PHE A 467 1.94 -4.55 -8.06
CA PHE A 467 1.83 -5.21 -9.35
C PHE A 467 3.01 -4.81 -10.22
N SER A 468 3.92 -5.76 -10.49
CA SER A 468 5.05 -5.56 -11.39
C SER A 468 4.79 -6.21 -12.74
N GLY A 469 5.32 -5.60 -13.81
CA GLY A 469 5.33 -6.14 -15.18
C GLY A 469 4.01 -6.03 -15.95
N VAL A 470 2.86 -5.89 -15.29
CA VAL A 470 1.55 -5.70 -15.94
C VAL A 470 0.77 -4.63 -15.18
N GLY A 471 0.29 -3.62 -15.90
CA GLY A 471 -0.48 -2.52 -15.34
C GLY A 471 -1.83 -2.95 -14.75
N VAL A 472 -2.42 -2.06 -13.98
CA VAL A 472 -3.76 -2.20 -13.40
C VAL A 472 -4.72 -1.37 -14.24
N SER A 473 -5.83 -1.96 -14.67
CA SER A 473 -6.87 -1.25 -15.43
C SER A 473 -7.98 -0.71 -14.53
N ARG A 474 -8.27 -1.42 -13.44
CA ARG A 474 -9.32 -1.07 -12.48
C ARG A 474 -9.01 -1.70 -11.11
N ALA A 475 -9.43 -1.05 -10.04
CA ALA A 475 -9.40 -1.65 -8.71
C ALA A 475 -10.63 -1.29 -7.85
N ALA A 476 -10.87 -2.12 -6.84
CA ALA A 476 -11.71 -1.85 -5.69
C ALA A 476 -10.80 -1.81 -4.45
N LEU A 477 -10.76 -0.67 -3.80
CA LEU A 477 -9.93 -0.42 -2.62
C LEU A 477 -10.82 -0.01 -1.46
N SER A 478 -10.52 -0.49 -0.26
CA SER A 478 -11.21 -0.11 0.98
C SER A 478 -10.26 -0.22 2.16
N CYS A 479 -10.42 0.63 3.17
CA CYS A 479 -9.65 0.57 4.40
C CYS A 479 -10.59 0.28 5.56
N VAL A 480 -10.25 -0.72 6.37
CA VAL A 480 -11.03 -1.07 7.56
C VAL A 480 -10.10 -1.19 8.76
N ALA A 481 -10.47 -0.49 9.83
CA ALA A 481 -9.95 -0.69 11.16
C ALA A 481 -10.93 -1.58 11.93
N ARG A 482 -10.45 -2.72 12.43
CA ARG A 482 -11.26 -3.53 13.35
C ARG A 482 -11.38 -2.86 14.71
N SER A 483 -12.51 -3.06 15.37
CA SER A 483 -12.73 -2.54 16.73
C SER A 483 -11.78 -3.14 17.77
N ASP A 484 -11.36 -4.40 17.57
CA ASP A 484 -10.55 -5.20 18.48
C ASP A 484 -9.07 -5.32 18.08
N ARG A 485 -8.64 -4.62 17.03
CA ARG A 485 -7.24 -4.58 16.57
C ARG A 485 -6.78 -3.14 16.39
N ARG A 486 -5.52 -2.86 16.74
CA ARG A 486 -4.98 -1.50 16.59
C ARG A 486 -4.69 -1.12 15.13
N VAL A 487 -4.28 -2.07 14.30
CA VAL A 487 -3.77 -1.84 12.95
C VAL A 487 -4.88 -1.96 11.92
N SER A 488 -4.91 -1.03 10.96
CA SER A 488 -5.86 -1.05 9.85
C SER A 488 -5.37 -1.91 8.69
N TYR A 489 -6.32 -2.46 7.92
CA TYR A 489 -6.03 -3.23 6.72
C TYR A 489 -6.66 -2.59 5.49
N LEU A 490 -5.89 -2.61 4.40
CA LEU A 490 -6.35 -2.27 3.07
C LEU A 490 -6.80 -3.53 2.35
N TYR A 491 -8.04 -3.53 1.91
CA TYR A 491 -8.68 -4.59 1.13
C TYR A 491 -8.65 -4.14 -0.32
N LEU A 492 -7.93 -4.88 -1.15
CA LEU A 492 -7.67 -4.53 -2.54
C LEU A 492 -8.05 -5.69 -3.44
N GLN A 493 -8.91 -5.42 -4.43
CA GLN A 493 -9.13 -6.29 -5.57
C GLN A 493 -8.75 -5.50 -6.83
N ALA A 494 -7.81 -6.01 -7.62
CA ALA A 494 -7.30 -5.32 -8.80
C ALA A 494 -7.49 -6.19 -10.04
N GLN A 495 -8.04 -5.59 -11.09
CA GLN A 495 -8.07 -6.13 -12.44
C GLN A 495 -6.87 -5.59 -13.20
N ARG A 496 -6.03 -6.50 -13.68
CA ARG A 496 -4.82 -6.20 -14.46
C ARG A 496 -5.17 -6.05 -15.94
N THR A 497 -4.28 -5.40 -16.70
CA THR A 497 -4.50 -5.15 -18.13
C THR A 497 -4.51 -6.44 -18.96
N ASP A 498 -3.93 -7.52 -18.46
CA ASP A 498 -4.03 -8.88 -19.04
C ASP A 498 -5.36 -9.59 -18.72
N GLY A 499 -6.29 -8.90 -18.05
CA GLY A 499 -7.59 -9.44 -17.64
C GLY A 499 -7.55 -10.29 -16.37
N SER A 500 -6.38 -10.55 -15.78
CA SER A 500 -6.27 -11.29 -14.52
C SER A 500 -6.69 -10.45 -13.33
N VAL A 501 -7.28 -11.08 -12.32
CA VAL A 501 -7.69 -10.43 -11.07
C VAL A 501 -6.84 -10.94 -9.91
N ARG A 502 -6.38 -10.02 -9.06
CA ARG A 502 -5.71 -10.34 -7.81
C ARG A 502 -6.39 -9.65 -6.64
N THR A 503 -6.49 -10.38 -5.54
CA THR A 503 -7.06 -9.89 -4.28
C THR A 503 -6.00 -9.93 -3.19
N LEU A 504 -5.81 -8.81 -2.51
CA LEU A 504 -4.78 -8.56 -1.51
C LEU A 504 -5.38 -7.92 -0.25
N PHE A 505 -4.86 -8.31 0.91
CA PHE A 505 -5.11 -7.67 2.20
C PHE A 505 -3.78 -7.16 2.72
N ILE A 506 -3.64 -5.85 2.87
CA ILE A 506 -2.34 -5.22 3.10
C ILE A 506 -2.40 -4.50 4.44
N THR A 507 -1.44 -4.76 5.32
CA THR A 507 -1.32 -4.02 6.57
C THR A 507 -0.97 -2.56 6.24
N ALA A 508 -1.82 -1.62 6.67
CA ALA A 508 -1.71 -0.20 6.31
C ALA A 508 -0.42 0.43 6.87
N ALA A 509 -0.05 0.09 8.11
CA ALA A 509 1.17 0.54 8.75
C ALA A 509 2.47 -0.03 8.15
N ASN A 510 2.41 -1.24 7.58
CA ASN A 510 3.55 -1.93 6.99
C ASN A 510 3.10 -2.72 5.74
N PRO A 511 3.13 -2.08 4.56
CA PRO A 511 2.59 -2.68 3.34
C PRO A 511 3.44 -3.82 2.77
N LEU A 512 4.53 -4.21 3.45
CA LEU A 512 5.29 -5.42 3.15
C LEU A 512 4.58 -6.68 3.67
N ASN A 513 3.65 -6.53 4.61
CA ASN A 513 2.85 -7.64 5.12
C ASN A 513 1.52 -7.72 4.35
N ARG A 514 1.29 -8.86 3.69
CA ARG A 514 0.21 -9.05 2.73
C ARG A 514 -0.41 -10.42 2.85
N PHE A 515 -1.72 -10.51 2.78
CA PHE A 515 -2.43 -11.75 2.50
C PHE A 515 -2.88 -11.74 1.04
N VAL A 516 -2.77 -12.86 0.35
CA VAL A 516 -3.07 -12.97 -1.08
C VAL A 516 -4.08 -14.07 -1.30
N PHE A 517 -5.16 -13.76 -2.02
CA PHE A 517 -6.05 -14.81 -2.52
C PHE A 517 -5.35 -15.55 -3.67
N PRO A 518 -5.05 -16.85 -3.54
CA PRO A 518 -4.23 -17.55 -4.53
C PRO A 518 -4.95 -17.82 -5.86
N THR A 519 -6.28 -17.70 -5.89
CA THR A 519 -7.08 -17.94 -7.09
C THR A 519 -6.94 -16.77 -8.04
N THR A 520 -6.39 -17.03 -9.22
CA THR A 520 -6.37 -16.06 -10.32
C THR A 520 -7.65 -16.21 -11.12
N LEU A 521 -8.45 -15.15 -11.19
CA LEU A 521 -9.60 -15.08 -12.10
C LEU A 521 -9.16 -14.37 -13.38
N THR A 522 -9.70 -14.74 -14.53
CA THR A 522 -9.32 -14.18 -15.84
C THR A 522 -10.54 -13.62 -16.56
N ASN A 523 -10.40 -12.49 -17.25
CA ASN A 523 -11.46 -11.81 -18.00
C ASN A 523 -12.68 -11.48 -17.13
N THR A 524 -12.41 -10.99 -15.92
CA THR A 524 -13.39 -10.92 -14.84
C THR A 524 -13.59 -9.46 -14.43
N PRO A 525 -14.67 -8.77 -14.85
CA PRO A 525 -14.93 -7.41 -14.41
C PRO A 525 -15.24 -7.42 -12.90
N ILE A 526 -14.43 -6.68 -12.15
CA ILE A 526 -14.53 -6.63 -10.69
C ILE A 526 -15.60 -5.62 -10.24
N GLY A 527 -16.05 -5.77 -8.99
CA GLY A 527 -16.82 -4.74 -8.31
C GLY A 527 -16.06 -3.42 -8.19
N THR A 528 -16.79 -2.35 -7.88
CA THR A 528 -16.27 -1.00 -7.62
C THR A 528 -15.74 -0.80 -6.20
N ARG A 529 -16.27 -1.56 -5.23
CA ARG A 529 -15.92 -1.48 -3.80
C ARG A 529 -16.08 -2.83 -3.11
N TRP A 530 -15.48 -2.91 -1.93
CA TRP A 530 -15.70 -4.00 -0.99
C TRP A 530 -16.95 -3.76 -0.15
N LEU A 531 -17.59 -4.85 0.26
CA LEU A 531 -18.72 -4.82 1.19
C LEU A 531 -18.29 -5.44 2.52
N PHE A 532 -18.67 -4.82 3.63
CA PHE A 532 -18.28 -5.26 4.97
C PHE A 532 -19.53 -5.54 5.80
N THR A 533 -19.64 -6.75 6.34
CA THR A 533 -20.84 -7.13 7.13
C THR A 533 -20.86 -6.46 8.50
N GLU A 534 -19.68 -6.22 9.07
CA GLU A 534 -19.42 -5.51 10.33
C GLU A 534 -17.91 -5.19 10.41
N THR A 535 -17.43 -4.61 11.52
CA THR A 535 -16.02 -4.25 11.75
C THR A 535 -15.36 -5.02 12.90
N THR A 536 -15.90 -6.19 13.25
CA THR A 536 -15.38 -7.07 14.30
C THR A 536 -14.68 -8.31 13.70
N ALA A 537 -14.06 -9.15 14.54
CA ALA A 537 -13.48 -10.43 14.13
C ALA A 537 -14.49 -11.39 13.44
N GLN A 538 -15.79 -11.21 13.68
CA GLN A 538 -16.85 -12.05 13.10
C GLN A 538 -17.29 -11.56 11.71
N GLY A 539 -16.85 -10.37 11.31
CA GLY A 539 -17.21 -9.76 10.04
C GLY A 539 -16.52 -10.39 8.85
N LEU A 540 -17.11 -10.14 7.68
CA LEU A 540 -16.55 -10.52 6.40
C LEU A 540 -16.31 -9.29 5.53
N ALA A 541 -15.16 -9.27 4.87
CA ALA A 541 -14.92 -8.46 3.69
C ALA A 541 -15.35 -9.27 2.45
N ILE A 542 -16.29 -8.75 1.68
CA ILE A 542 -16.85 -9.40 0.50
C ILE A 542 -16.37 -8.65 -0.74
N SER A 543 -15.58 -9.34 -1.55
CA SER A 543 -15.30 -8.95 -2.94
C SER A 543 -16.21 -9.70 -3.89
N TRP A 544 -16.44 -9.15 -5.07
CA TRP A 544 -17.30 -9.78 -6.05
C TRP A 544 -16.87 -9.44 -7.48
N VAL A 545 -17.35 -10.25 -8.40
CA VAL A 545 -17.04 -10.14 -9.83
C VAL A 545 -18.31 -10.33 -10.65
N SER A 546 -18.50 -9.54 -11.70
CA SER A 546 -19.74 -9.57 -12.47
C SER A 546 -19.89 -10.80 -13.35
N SER A 547 -18.79 -11.28 -13.92
CA SER A 547 -18.69 -12.45 -14.79
C SER A 547 -17.27 -13.05 -14.73
N GLY A 548 -17.01 -14.23 -15.29
CA GLY A 548 -15.66 -14.80 -15.35
C GLY A 548 -15.27 -15.72 -14.19
N ALA A 549 -16.23 -16.15 -13.36
CA ALA A 549 -15.94 -17.03 -12.22
C ALA A 549 -15.82 -18.52 -12.63
N GLY A 550 -14.68 -19.13 -12.32
CA GLY A 550 -14.44 -20.56 -12.54
C GLY A 550 -14.24 -20.90 -14.03
N SER A 551 -14.77 -22.04 -14.47
CA SER A 551 -14.68 -22.49 -15.87
C SER A 551 -15.71 -21.84 -16.81
N ASP A 552 -16.67 -21.09 -16.27
CA ASP A 552 -17.72 -20.44 -17.04
C ASP A 552 -17.54 -18.92 -17.04
N ALA A 553 -17.16 -18.39 -18.20
CA ALA A 553 -16.88 -16.97 -18.39
C ALA A 553 -18.09 -16.05 -18.12
N THR A 554 -19.30 -16.60 -18.05
CA THR A 554 -20.53 -15.82 -17.90
C THR A 554 -21.00 -15.70 -16.44
N ARG A 555 -20.40 -16.44 -15.50
CA ARG A 555 -20.86 -16.47 -14.10
C ARG A 555 -20.21 -15.38 -13.26
N GLY A 556 -21.04 -14.65 -12.51
CA GLY A 556 -20.56 -13.81 -11.43
C GLY A 556 -20.25 -14.63 -10.17
N ALA A 557 -19.48 -14.05 -9.25
CA ALA A 557 -19.19 -14.69 -7.98
C ALA A 557 -18.91 -13.69 -6.85
N PHE A 558 -19.07 -14.19 -5.63
CA PHE A 558 -18.76 -13.54 -4.37
C PHE A 558 -17.69 -14.35 -3.63
N TYR A 559 -16.75 -13.64 -3.02
CA TYR A 559 -15.72 -14.20 -2.16
C TYR A 559 -15.72 -13.41 -0.85
N GLY A 560 -16.08 -14.07 0.24
CA GLY A 560 -16.08 -13.54 1.60
C GLY A 560 -14.82 -13.96 2.33
N PHE A 561 -14.13 -13.01 2.94
CA PHE A 561 -12.89 -13.19 3.68
C PHE A 561 -13.07 -12.69 5.11
N LEU A 562 -12.51 -13.42 6.09
CA LEU A 562 -12.48 -12.95 7.47
C LEU A 562 -11.69 -11.66 7.58
N LEU A 563 -12.19 -10.71 8.38
CA LEU A 563 -11.48 -9.47 8.63
C LEU A 563 -10.18 -9.71 9.39
N ARG A 564 -9.14 -8.98 9.00
CA ARG A 564 -7.79 -9.06 9.56
C ARG A 564 -7.52 -7.98 10.59
#